data_AF-E4LMV0-F1
#
_entry.id   AF-E4LMV0-F1
#
_cell.length_a   1.000
_cell.length_b   1.000
_cell.length_c   1.000
_cell.angle_alpha   90.00
_cell.angle_beta   90.00
_cell.angle_gamma   90.00
#
_symmetry.space_group_name_H-M   'P 1'
#
loop_
_entity.id
_entity.type
_entity.pdbx_description
1 polymer ?
#
loop_
_entity_poly.entity_id
_entity_poly.type
_entity_poly.pdbx_seq_one_letter_code
_entity_poly.pdbx_strand_id
1 'polypeptide(L)'
;MESYRTLFDKAAQLCFGLAKGHPFKDGNKRTALHSMLVFLDVNGISIDYDENEMEELILSVAVGDMTSSQLSVWLQRHAIDNT
;
A
#
# COMPACT_ATOMS: atom_id res chain seq x y z
N MET A 1 -19.88 7.98 7.24
CA MET A 1 -19.43 6.60 7.03
C MET A 1 -17.96 6.69 6.66
N GLU A 2 -17.08 6.77 7.66
CA GLU A 2 -15.67 7.06 7.42
C GLU A 2 -14.91 5.74 7.45
N SER A 3 -14.81 5.06 6.31
CA SER A 3 -14.43 3.64 6.26
C SER A 3 -12.93 3.36 6.29
N TYR A 4 -12.09 4.36 6.58
CA TYR A 4 -10.63 4.21 6.68
C TYR A 4 -10.14 4.87 7.97
N ARG A 5 -10.23 4.14 9.08
CA ARG A 5 -10.03 4.70 10.43
C ARG A 5 -8.55 4.84 10.76
N THR A 6 -7.71 3.92 10.26
CA THR A 6 -6.27 3.94 10.51
C THR A 6 -5.49 4.55 9.34
N LEU A 7 -4.26 4.98 9.60
CA LEU A 7 -3.33 5.39 8.54
C LEU A 7 -3.04 4.23 7.58
N PHE A 8 -2.97 3.00 8.08
CA PHE A 8 -2.81 1.80 7.26
C PHE A 8 -3.98 1.56 6.31
N ASP A 9 -5.22 1.78 6.77
CA ASP A 9 -6.39 1.67 5.88
C ASP A 9 -6.32 2.70 4.75
N LYS A 10 -5.92 3.94 5.07
CA LYS A 10 -5.79 5.01 4.07
C LYS A 10 -4.67 4.71 3.07
N ALA A 11 -3.51 4.26 3.55
CA ALA A 11 -2.38 3.86 2.72
C ALA A 11 -2.74 2.69 1.78
N ALA A 12 -3.39 1.67 2.33
CA ALA A 12 -3.80 0.50 1.57
C ALA A 12 -4.81 0.85 0.48
N GLN A 13 -5.75 1.76 0.75
CA GLN A 13 -6.73 2.19 -0.25
C GLN A 13 -6.14 3.09 -1.32
N LEU A 14 -5.17 3.94 -0.96
CA LEU A 14 -4.40 4.71 -1.93
C LEU A 14 -3.68 3.77 -2.90
N CYS A 15 -3.00 2.75 -2.39
CA CYS A 15 -2.34 1.72 -3.21
C CYS A 15 -3.35 0.98 -4.09
N PHE A 16 -4.41 0.44 -3.48
CA PHE A 16 -5.41 -0.37 -4.16
C PHE A 16 -6.12 0.42 -5.27
N GLY A 17 -6.53 1.66 -4.99
CA GLY A 17 -7.20 2.53 -5.95
C GLY A 17 -6.31 2.90 -7.14
N LEU A 18 -5.04 3.20 -6.91
CA LEU A 18 -4.09 3.51 -7.99
C LEU A 18 -3.72 2.26 -8.81
N ALA A 19 -3.56 1.11 -8.16
CA ALA A 19 -3.21 -0.14 -8.84
C ALA A 19 -4.37 -0.69 -9.69
N LYS A 20 -5.62 -0.63 -9.19
CA LYS A 20 -6.82 -1.14 -9.87
C LYS A 20 -7.50 -0.14 -10.78
N GLY A 21 -7.43 1.15 -10.45
CA GLY A 21 -8.14 2.21 -11.19
C GLY A 21 -7.52 2.56 -12.54
N HIS A 22 -6.29 2.09 -12.81
CA HIS A 22 -5.52 2.39 -14.02
C HIS A 22 -5.55 3.88 -14.45
N PRO A 23 -5.30 4.85 -13.53
CA PRO A 23 -5.38 6.27 -13.87
C PRO A 23 -4.28 6.76 -14.83
N PHE A 24 -3.19 6.01 -14.98
CA PHE A 24 -2.06 6.36 -15.84
C PHE A 24 -1.94 5.41 -17.04
N LYS A 25 -1.37 5.93 -18.15
CA LYS A 25 -1.09 5.14 -19.37
C LYS A 25 -0.16 3.94 -19.11
N ASP A 26 0.81 4.10 -18.23
CA ASP A 26 1.68 3.05 -17.71
C ASP A 26 2.18 3.46 -16.30
N GLY A 27 2.78 2.54 -15.56
CA GLY A 27 3.41 2.82 -14.28
C GLY A 27 2.50 2.69 -13.06
N ASN A 28 1.21 2.36 -13.26
CA ASN A 28 0.21 2.29 -12.18
C ASN A 28 0.68 1.53 -10.93
N LYS A 29 1.33 0.36 -11.09
CA LYS A 29 1.87 -0.44 -9.97
C LYS A 29 2.96 0.31 -9.20
N ARG A 30 3.95 0.88 -9.90
CA ARG A 30 5.07 1.63 -9.31
C ARG A 30 4.56 2.87 -8.58
N THR A 31 3.65 3.61 -9.22
CA THR A 31 3.04 4.80 -8.63
C THR A 31 2.19 4.45 -7.41
N ALA A 32 1.39 3.40 -7.47
CA ALA A 32 0.60 2.92 -6.32
C ALA A 32 1.49 2.56 -5.13
N LEU A 33 2.52 1.75 -5.36
CA LEU A 33 3.46 1.31 -4.33
C LEU A 33 4.18 2.48 -3.68
N HIS A 34 4.77 3.37 -4.48
CA HIS A 34 5.49 4.54 -3.94
C HIS A 34 4.54 5.54 -3.27
N SER A 35 3.33 5.75 -3.79
CA SER A 35 2.37 6.65 -3.13
C SER A 35 1.97 6.13 -1.76
N MET A 36 1.80 4.81 -1.62
CA MET A 36 1.55 4.15 -0.33
C MET A 36 2.72 4.33 0.64
N LEU A 37 3.95 4.06 0.20
CA LEU A 37 5.14 4.18 1.03
C LEU A 37 5.39 5.62 1.48
N VAL A 38 5.34 6.57 0.54
CA VAL A 38 5.49 8.00 0.86
C VAL A 38 4.38 8.46 1.81
N PHE A 39 3.14 8.01 1.63
CA PHE A 39 2.05 8.34 2.55
C PHE A 39 2.34 7.86 3.97
N LEU A 40 2.88 6.66 4.15
CA LEU A 40 3.24 6.14 5.47
C LEU A 40 4.41 6.91 6.09
N ASP A 41 5.45 7.17 5.28
CA ASP A 41 6.65 7.88 5.69
C ASP A 41 6.34 9.31 6.19
N VAL A 42 5.52 10.08 5.45
CA VAL A 42 5.11 11.44 5.90
C VAL A 42 4.24 11.41 7.16
N ASN A 43 3.69 10.26 7.53
CA ASN A 43 2.97 10.04 8.79
C ASN A 43 3.84 9.36 9.87
N GLY A 44 5.16 9.26 9.65
CA GLY A 44 6.11 8.74 10.61
C GLY A 44 6.12 7.22 10.73
N ILE A 45 5.56 6.50 9.75
CA ILE A 45 5.50 5.03 9.74
C ILE A 45 6.45 4.51 8.65
N SER A 46 7.44 3.71 9.05
CA SER A 46 8.26 2.94 8.13
C SER A 46 7.76 1.50 8.03
N ILE A 47 8.04 0.85 6.90
CA ILE A 47 7.66 -0.54 6.63
C ILE A 47 8.94 -1.34 6.40
N ASP A 48 9.12 -2.41 7.15
CA ASP A 48 10.19 -3.39 6.94
C ASP A 48 9.76 -4.39 5.85
N TYR A 49 10.54 -4.49 4.79
CA TYR A 49 10.25 -5.37 3.65
C TYR A 49 11.51 -5.65 2.84
N ASP A 50 11.54 -6.77 2.13
CA ASP A 50 12.49 -6.98 1.04
C ASP A 50 11.90 -6.67 -0.35
N GLU A 51 12.77 -6.54 -1.36
CA GLU A 51 12.38 -6.17 -2.72
C GLU A 51 11.41 -7.18 -3.35
N ASN A 52 11.59 -8.48 -3.08
CA ASN A 52 10.74 -9.52 -3.65
C ASN A 52 9.36 -9.50 -3.00
N GLU A 53 9.29 -9.33 -1.68
CA GLU A 53 8.02 -9.21 -0.95
C GLU A 53 7.19 -8.04 -1.48
N MET A 54 7.81 -6.90 -1.76
CA MET A 54 7.09 -5.75 -2.30
C MET A 54 6.64 -5.93 -3.74
N GLU A 55 7.43 -6.62 -4.57
CA GLU A 55 7.03 -6.96 -5.94
C GLU A 55 5.81 -7.91 -5.93
N GLU A 56 5.85 -8.96 -5.10
CA GLU A 56 4.75 -9.90 -4.95
C GLU A 56 3.49 -9.23 -4.38
N LEU A 57 3.65 -8.35 -3.39
CA LEU A 57 2.58 -7.59 -2.78
C LEU A 57 1.85 -6.72 -3.81
N ILE A 58 2.58 -5.90 -4.56
CA ILE A 58 1.97 -4.99 -5.54
C ILE A 58 1.36 -5.75 -6.71
N LEU A 59 1.95 -6.88 -7.11
CA LEU A 59 1.38 -7.76 -8.12
C LEU A 59 0.04 -8.33 -7.65
N SER A 60 -0.01 -8.87 -6.43
CA SER A 60 -1.20 -9.46 -5.81
C SER A 60 -2.35 -8.45 -5.71
N VAL A 61 -2.04 -7.19 -5.35
CA VAL A 61 -3.02 -6.09 -5.34
C VAL A 61 -3.53 -5.78 -6.75
N ALA A 62 -2.64 -5.68 -7.74
CA ALA A 62 -3.00 -5.34 -9.12
C ALA A 62 -3.90 -6.41 -9.76
N VAL A 63 -3.57 -7.70 -9.57
CA VAL A 63 -4.39 -8.81 -10.09
C VAL A 63 -5.66 -9.01 -9.28
N GLY A 64 -5.70 -8.59 -8.01
CA GLY A 64 -6.89 -8.61 -7.15
C GLY A 64 -6.94 -9.78 -6.18
N ASP A 65 -5.85 -10.52 -6.05
CA ASP A 65 -5.69 -11.60 -5.08
C ASP A 65 -5.53 -11.06 -3.65
N MET A 66 -5.14 -9.79 -3.51
CA MET A 66 -5.10 -9.08 -2.25
C MET A 66 -6.05 -7.88 -2.23
N THR A 67 -6.96 -7.88 -1.26
CA THR A 67 -7.87 -6.76 -0.98
C THR A 67 -7.16 -5.64 -0.22
N SER A 68 -7.70 -4.43 -0.28
CA SER A 68 -7.20 -3.30 0.53
C SER A 68 -7.24 -3.56 2.04
N SER A 69 -8.21 -4.32 2.55
CA SER A 69 -8.25 -4.72 3.95
C SER A 69 -7.10 -5.68 4.31
N GLN A 70 -6.79 -6.65 3.45
CA GLN A 70 -5.65 -7.54 3.65
C GLN A 70 -4.32 -6.78 3.58
N LEU A 71 -4.20 -5.85 2.64
CA LEU A 71 -3.04 -4.96 2.54
C LEU A 71 -2.87 -4.11 3.81
N SER A 72 -3.95 -3.53 4.35
CA SER A 72 -3.90 -2.78 5.62
C SER A 72 -3.36 -3.63 6.77
N VAL A 73 -3.80 -4.89 6.88
CA VAL A 73 -3.28 -5.82 7.89
C VAL A 73 -1.82 -6.17 7.66
N TRP A 74 -1.41 -6.35 6.39
CA TRP A 74 -0.02 -6.60 6.05
C TRP A 74 0.87 -5.42 6.46
N LEU A 75 0.47 -4.18 6.13
CA LEU A 75 1.20 -2.96 6.50
C LEU A 75 1.33 -2.82 8.02
N GLN A 76 0.26 -3.13 8.78
CA GLN A 76 0.31 -3.10 10.25
C GLN A 76 1.34 -4.07 10.84
N ARG A 77 1.55 -5.23 10.21
CA ARG A 77 2.48 -6.26 10.69
C ARG A 77 3.94 -5.94 10.39
N HIS A 78 4.18 -5.16 9.34
CA HIS A 78 5.52 -4.78 8.87
C HIS A 78 5.89 -3.36 9.29
N ALA A 79 5.00 -2.67 10.01
CA ALA A 79 5.27 -1.34 10.53
C ALA A 79 6.38 -1.40 11.59
N ILE A 80 7.36 -0.53 11.44
CA ILE A 80 8.44 -0.32 12.40
C ILE A 80 8.41 1.14 12.89
N ASP A 81 8.76 1.33 14.16
CA ASP A 81 8.84 2.66 14.76
C ASP A 81 10.05 3.40 14.18
N ASN A 82 9.82 4.59 13.63
CA ASN A 82 10.88 5.54 13.31
C ASN A 82 11.41 6.14 14.62
N THR A 83 12.39 5.47 15.23
CA THR A 83 13.11 5.98 16.42
C THR A 83 14.22 6.92 16.01
#